data_AF-A0A9E4N3J8-F1
#
_entry.id   AF-A0A9E4N3J8-F1
#
_cell.length_a   1.000
_cell.length_b   1.000
_cell.length_c   1.000
_cell.angle_alpha   90.00
_cell.angle_beta   90.00
_cell.angle_gamma   90.00
#
_symmetry.space_group_name_H-M   'P 1'
#
loop_
_entity.id
_entity.type
_entity.pdbx_description
1 polymer ?
#
loop_
_entity_poly.entity_id
_entity_poly.type
_entity_poly.pdbx_seq_one_letter_code
_entity_poly.pdbx_strand_id
1 'polypeptide(L)'
;MSVHEKAAAAVTKTAADNGKLIEAGFNALRELAIAPDAPQVQVDEMRLAYMAGAQHLWASIMSVLDPGPDETPGDMMRMEKIQAELDAWQQTLELRLGKTGGVG
;
A
#
# COMPACT_ATOMS: atom_id res chain seq x y z
N MET A 1 -9.64 -18.73 1.99
CA MET A 1 -8.33 -18.22 1.53
C MET A 1 -7.70 -19.19 0.56
N SER A 2 -7.41 -18.74 -0.65
CA SER A 2 -6.70 -19.49 -1.69
C SER A 2 -5.21 -19.66 -1.36
N VAL A 3 -4.52 -20.55 -2.07
CA VAL A 3 -3.06 -20.75 -1.93
C VAL A 3 -2.28 -19.48 -2.31
N HIS A 4 -2.77 -18.74 -3.31
CA HIS A 4 -2.16 -17.49 -3.77
C HIS A 4 -2.27 -16.37 -2.72
N GLU A 5 -3.42 -16.25 -2.05
CA GLU A 5 -3.61 -15.28 -0.96
C GLU A 5 -2.69 -15.59 0.24
N LYS A 6 -2.51 -16.87 0.57
CA LYS A 6 -1.57 -17.29 1.63
C LYS A 6 -0.12 -16.97 1.28
N ALA A 7 0.28 -17.17 0.03
CA ALA A 7 1.62 -16.84 -0.44
C ALA A 7 1.87 -15.32 -0.41
N ALA A 8 0.91 -14.51 -0.88
CA ALA A 8 1.00 -13.05 -0.82
C ALA A 8 1.12 -12.54 0.62
N ALA A 9 0.29 -13.04 1.55
CA ALA A 9 0.36 -12.68 2.96
C ALA A 9 1.69 -13.08 3.61
N ALA A 10 2.26 -14.24 3.25
CA ALA A 10 3.56 -14.69 3.75
C ALA A 10 4.72 -13.80 3.24
N VAL A 11 4.66 -13.36 1.99
CA VAL A 11 5.64 -12.43 1.41
C VAL A 11 5.55 -11.07 2.10
N THR A 12 4.34 -10.53 2.30
CA THR A 12 4.13 -9.28 3.02
C THR A 12 4.65 -9.36 4.45
N LYS A 13 4.35 -10.46 5.17
CA LYS A 13 4.86 -10.69 6.52
C LYS A 13 6.39 -10.73 6.55
N THR A 14 7.01 -11.49 5.65
CA THR A 14 8.47 -11.58 5.56
C THR A 14 9.09 -10.23 5.23
N ALA A 15 8.47 -9.43 4.37
CA ALA A 15 8.93 -8.08 4.06
C ALA A 15 8.83 -7.16 5.28
N ALA A 16 7.75 -7.26 6.06
CA ALA A 16 7.59 -6.52 7.31
C ALA A 16 8.65 -6.90 8.35
N ASP A 17 8.85 -8.19 8.59
CA ASP A 17 9.84 -8.70 9.56
C ASP A 17 11.28 -8.26 9.21
N ASN A 18 11.58 -8.04 7.94
CA ASN A 18 12.88 -7.57 7.47
C ASN A 18 12.99 -6.03 7.36
N GLY A 19 11.97 -5.27 7.76
CA GLY A 19 11.95 -3.81 7.63
C GLY A 19 11.89 -3.31 6.18
N LYS A 20 11.36 -4.14 5.27
CA LYS A 20 11.29 -3.92 3.82
C LYS A 20 9.88 -3.83 3.27
N LEU A 21 8.86 -3.73 4.12
CA LEU A 21 7.45 -3.70 3.73
C LEU A 21 7.16 -2.62 2.67
N ILE A 22 7.61 -1.38 2.88
CA ILE A 22 7.35 -0.27 1.96
C ILE A 22 8.05 -0.47 0.62
N GLU A 23 9.28 -0.99 0.63
CA GLU A 23 10.02 -1.28 -0.60
C GLU A 23 9.39 -2.44 -1.39
N ALA A 24 8.93 -3.49 -0.71
CA ALA A 24 8.16 -4.55 -1.33
C ALA A 24 6.83 -4.04 -1.92
N GLY A 25 6.17 -3.10 -1.24
CA GLY A 25 4.97 -2.42 -1.74
C GLY A 25 5.21 -1.65 -3.04
N PHE A 26 6.34 -0.93 -3.15
CA PHE A 26 6.72 -0.29 -4.41
C PHE A 26 6.99 -1.30 -5.53
N ASN A 27 7.66 -2.42 -5.23
CA ASN A 27 7.90 -3.46 -6.23
C ASN A 27 6.59 -4.03 -6.78
N ALA A 28 5.61 -4.29 -5.91
CA ALA A 28 4.28 -4.71 -6.33
C ALA A 28 3.57 -3.64 -7.18
N LEU A 29 3.65 -2.36 -6.80
CA LEU A 29 3.12 -1.26 -7.61
C LEU A 29 3.76 -1.23 -9.01
N ARG A 30 5.08 -1.42 -9.10
CA ARG A 30 5.80 -1.44 -10.37
C ARG A 30 5.29 -2.56 -11.27
N GLU A 31 5.08 -3.75 -10.74
CA GLU A 31 4.57 -4.90 -11.50
C GLU A 31 3.12 -4.71 -11.95
N LEU A 32 2.27 -4.09 -11.13
CA LEU A 32 0.84 -3.99 -11.38
C LEU A 32 0.42 -2.77 -12.20
N ALA A 33 1.16 -1.66 -12.10
CA ALA A 33 0.68 -0.36 -12.58
C ALA A 33 1.70 0.45 -13.41
N ILE A 34 2.98 0.08 -13.42
CA ILE A 34 3.99 0.76 -14.22
C ILE A 34 4.25 -0.07 -15.48
N ALA A 35 4.25 0.57 -16.65
CA ALA A 35 4.54 -0.12 -17.91
C ALA A 35 5.93 -0.82 -17.83
N PRO A 36 6.06 -2.08 -18.27
CA PRO A 36 7.33 -2.82 -18.17
C PRO A 36 8.51 -2.14 -18.87
N ASP A 37 8.22 -1.37 -19.91
CA ASP A 37 9.15 -0.61 -20.75
C ASP A 37 9.21 0.89 -20.39
N ALA A 38 8.60 1.28 -19.27
CA ALA A 38 8.64 2.67 -18.80
C ALA A 38 10.11 3.16 -18.69
N PRO A 39 10.43 4.38 -19.17
CA PRO A 39 11.75 4.96 -19.02
C PRO A 39 12.19 4.99 -17.56
N GLN A 40 13.49 4.77 -17.30
CA GLN A 40 14.01 4.70 -15.93
C GLN A 40 13.67 5.95 -15.10
N VAL A 41 13.69 7.15 -15.72
CA VAL A 41 13.29 8.39 -15.05
C VAL A 41 11.85 8.34 -14.52
N GLN A 42 10.90 7.73 -15.25
CA GLN A 42 9.52 7.60 -14.78
C GLN A 42 9.45 6.66 -13.58
N VAL A 43 10.19 5.55 -13.62
CA VAL A 43 10.27 4.62 -12.48
C VAL A 43 10.82 5.32 -11.25
N ASP A 44 11.91 6.08 -11.41
CA ASP A 44 12.59 6.75 -10.30
C ASP A 44 11.70 7.81 -9.66
N GLU A 45 11.01 8.63 -10.48
CA GLU A 45 10.04 9.62 -9.99
C GLU A 45 8.84 8.96 -9.30
N MET A 46 8.32 7.84 -9.84
CA MET A 46 7.25 7.10 -9.19
C MET A 46 7.69 6.46 -7.87
N ARG A 47 8.93 5.97 -7.79
CA ARG A 47 9.51 5.46 -6.53
C ARG A 47 9.65 6.57 -5.51
N LEU A 48 10.15 7.73 -5.90
CA LEU A 48 10.26 8.90 -5.05
C LEU A 48 8.89 9.31 -4.50
N ALA A 49 7.89 9.44 -5.36
CA ALA A 49 6.53 9.80 -4.98
C ALA A 49 5.91 8.77 -4.01
N TYR A 50 6.09 7.47 -4.28
CA TYR A 50 5.60 6.40 -3.41
C TYR A 50 6.25 6.44 -2.02
N MET A 51 7.57 6.55 -1.96
CA MET A 51 8.31 6.58 -0.70
C MET A 51 8.02 7.83 0.12
N ALA A 52 7.97 9.00 -0.53
CA ALA A 52 7.61 10.26 0.12
C ALA A 52 6.17 10.22 0.65
N GLY A 53 5.23 9.70 -0.13
CA GLY A 53 3.84 9.50 0.30
C GLY A 53 3.73 8.54 1.47
N ALA A 54 4.41 7.40 1.42
CA ALA A 54 4.42 6.41 2.50
C ALA A 54 5.02 7.00 3.80
N GLN A 55 6.12 7.74 3.70
CA GLN A 55 6.73 8.42 4.84
C GLN A 55 5.78 9.45 5.46
N HIS A 56 5.15 10.28 4.62
CA HIS A 56 4.21 11.30 5.09
C HIS A 56 2.98 10.69 5.74
N LEU A 57 2.39 9.68 5.12
CA LEU A 57 1.22 8.97 5.65
C LEU A 57 1.56 8.32 7.00
N TRP A 58 2.67 7.59 7.08
CA TRP A 58 3.11 6.97 8.33
C TRP A 58 3.30 7.99 9.44
N ALA A 59 4.00 9.10 9.16
CA ALA A 59 4.19 10.17 10.14
C ALA A 59 2.86 10.77 10.60
N SER A 60 1.90 10.95 9.68
CA SER A 60 0.57 11.49 9.97
C SER A 60 -0.22 10.55 10.88
N ILE A 61 -0.25 9.25 10.58
CA ILE A 61 -0.91 8.23 11.41
C ILE A 61 -0.29 8.24 12.81
N MET A 62 1.04 8.15 12.90
CA MET A 62 1.73 8.12 14.19
C MET A 62 1.52 9.39 15.01
N SER A 63 1.22 10.53 14.38
CA SER A 63 0.97 11.80 15.08
C SER A 63 -0.42 11.92 15.72
N VAL A 64 -1.40 11.13 15.23
CA VAL A 64 -2.79 11.18 15.71
C VAL A 64 -3.15 10.06 16.67
N LEU A 65 -2.27 9.09 16.84
CA LEU A 65 -2.41 8.03 17.84
C LEU A 65 -2.15 8.58 19.24
N ASP A 66 -2.95 8.12 20.20
CA ASP A 66 -2.75 8.50 21.60
C ASP A 66 -1.42 7.93 22.13
N PRO A 67 -0.73 8.63 23.05
CA PRO A 67 0.57 8.19 23.52
C PRO A 67 0.45 6.95 24.41
N GLY A 68 1.27 5.94 24.14
CA GLY A 68 1.35 4.73 24.95
C GLY A 68 1.78 3.52 24.12
N PRO A 69 2.05 2.37 24.77
CA PRO A 69 2.35 1.13 24.08
C PRO A 69 1.09 0.41 23.57
N ASP A 70 -0.07 0.73 24.14
CA ASP A 70 -1.35 0.07 23.86
C ASP A 70 -2.29 0.99 23.09
N GLU A 71 -3.03 0.41 22.14
CA GLU A 71 -4.03 1.12 21.34
C GLU A 71 -5.25 1.51 22.20
N THR A 72 -5.73 2.74 22.07
CA THR A 72 -6.95 3.20 22.75
C THR A 72 -8.21 2.94 21.92
N PRO A 73 -9.42 2.99 22.51
CA PRO A 73 -10.65 3.01 21.73
C PRO A 73 -10.74 4.16 20.72
N GLY A 74 -10.08 5.30 21.01
CA GLY A 74 -9.99 6.43 20.09
C GLY A 74 -9.12 6.10 18.88
N ASP A 75 -8.00 5.41 19.10
CA ASP A 75 -7.10 4.94 18.04
C ASP A 75 -7.80 3.94 17.11
N MET A 76 -8.50 2.96 17.69
CA MET A 76 -9.30 1.99 16.92
C MET A 76 -10.32 2.70 16.03
N MET A 77 -11.06 3.67 16.57
CA MET A 77 -12.04 4.46 15.79
C MET A 77 -11.36 5.24 14.65
N ARG A 78 -10.15 5.78 14.85
CA ARG A 78 -9.40 6.47 13.78
C ARG A 78 -8.94 5.48 12.71
N MET A 79 -8.45 4.30 13.11
CA MET A 79 -8.05 3.23 12.19
C MET A 79 -9.22 2.71 11.35
N GLU A 80 -10.41 2.53 11.95
CA GLU A 80 -11.63 2.16 11.23
C GLU A 80 -12.02 3.19 10.16
N LYS A 81 -11.86 4.49 10.46
CA LYS A 81 -12.14 5.56 9.48
C LYS A 81 -11.16 5.53 8.31
N ILE A 82 -9.88 5.30 8.58
CA ILE A 82 -8.85 5.14 7.54
C ILE A 82 -9.18 3.91 6.67
N GLN A 83 -9.55 2.78 7.28
CA GLN A 83 -9.95 1.58 6.55
C GLN A 83 -11.15 1.87 5.63
N ALA A 84 -12.19 2.53 6.14
CA ALA A 84 -13.38 2.88 5.34
C ALA A 84 -13.05 3.80 4.15
N GLU A 85 -12.12 4.75 4.31
CA GLU A 85 -11.62 5.58 3.22
C GLU A 85 -10.90 4.75 2.15
N LEU A 86 -10.03 3.83 2.56
CA LEU A 86 -9.30 2.95 1.64
C LEU A 86 -10.23 1.98 0.91
N ASP A 87 -11.24 1.42 1.60
CA ASP A 87 -12.24 0.54 1.00
C ASP A 87 -13.05 1.28 -0.07
N ALA A 88 -13.41 2.54 0.18
CA ALA A 88 -14.08 3.38 -0.81
C ALA A 88 -13.17 3.68 -2.01
N TRP A 89 -11.88 3.92 -1.78
CA TRP A 89 -10.91 4.13 -2.87
C TRP A 89 -10.65 2.85 -3.69
N GLN A 90 -10.59 1.69 -3.04
CA GLN A 90 -10.35 0.40 -3.70
C GLN A 90 -11.34 0.15 -4.84
N GLN A 91 -12.61 0.51 -4.66
CA GLN A 91 -13.63 0.40 -5.72
C GLN A 91 -13.26 1.21 -6.96
N THR A 92 -12.68 2.41 -6.78
CA THR A 92 -12.19 3.24 -7.89
C THR A 92 -10.98 2.61 -8.57
N LEU A 93 -10.07 2.04 -7.78
CA LEU A 93 -8.88 1.37 -8.29
C LEU A 93 -9.24 0.14 -9.13
N GLU A 94 -10.14 -0.72 -8.64
CA GLU A 94 -10.66 -1.89 -9.34
C GLU A 94 -11.34 -1.51 -10.66
N LEU A 95 -12.13 -0.43 -10.69
CA LEU A 95 -12.75 0.06 -11.93
C LEU A 95 -11.71 0.54 -12.95
N ARG A 96 -10.58 1.08 -12.52
CA ARG A 96 -9.51 1.54 -13.40
C ARG A 96 -8.65 0.38 -13.92
N LEU A 97 -8.26 -0.54 -13.05
CA LEU A 97 -7.42 -1.69 -13.40
C LEU A 97 -8.21 -2.82 -14.09
N GLY A 98 -9.49 -2.98 -13.78
CA GLY A 98 -10.39 -3.94 -14.44
C GLY A 98 -10.69 -3.57 -15.90
N LYS A 99 -10.52 -2.30 -16.30
CA LYS A 99 -10.62 -1.87 -17.70
C LYS A 99 -9.37 -2.14 -18.52
N THR A 100 -8.21 -2.31 -17.89
CA THR A 100 -6.94 -2.58 -18.58
C THR A 100 -6.69 -4.08 -18.83
N GLY A 101 -7.48 -4.98 -18.25
CA GLY A 101 -7.40 -6.43 -18.50
C GLY A 101 -8.19 -6.95 -19.71
N GLY A 102 -8.64 -6.04 -20.60
CA GLY A 102 -9.58 -6.36 -21.68
C GLY A 102 -9.14 -5.90 -23.07
N VAL A 103 -7.85 -5.89 -23.41
CA VAL A 103 -7.36 -5.91 -24.81
C VAL A 103 -5.96 -6.53 -24.82
N GLY A 104 -5.80 -7.66 -25.50
CA GLY A 104 -4.51 -8.31 -25.75
C GLY A 104 -4.60 -9.83 -25.74
#